data_AF-A0A7L4RPB4-F1
#
_entry.id   AF-A0A7L4RPB4-F1
#
_cell.length_a   1.000
_cell.length_b   1.000
_cell.length_c   1.000
_cell.angle_alpha   90.00
_cell.angle_beta   90.00
_cell.angle_gamma   90.00
#
_symmetry.space_group_name_H-M   'P 1'
#
loop_
_entity.id
_entity.type
_entity.pdbx_description
1 polymer ?
#
loop_
_entity_poly.entity_id
_entity_poly.type
_entity_poly.pdbx_seq_one_letter_code
_entity_poly.pdbx_strand_id
1 'polypeptide(L)'
;ALTKFYDGVLDLEFKKFWVTPWFLAQEGKKILSEKEGEGVGTYDYEFWLPWRGPRETSEYLETQNLSNNGDKYPKGFSVKTQKGELWSGCAGFSFERLICSFLSQKGFEAKNWPAEVRDRVEFTEDLKFA
;
A
#
# COMPACT_ATOMS: atom_id res chain seq x y z
N ALA A 1 -5.88 6.80 -8.96
CA ALA A 1 -6.41 5.45 -9.23
C ALA A 1 -6.57 4.65 -7.95
N LEU A 2 -5.49 4.42 -7.17
CA LEU A 2 -5.55 3.58 -5.96
C LEU A 2 -6.51 4.05 -4.88
N THR A 3 -6.53 5.34 -4.55
CA THR A 3 -7.51 5.89 -3.60
C THR A 3 -8.96 5.57 -4.00
N LYS A 4 -9.29 5.65 -5.30
CA LYS A 4 -10.63 5.30 -5.82
C LYS A 4 -10.90 3.80 -5.76
N PHE A 5 -9.87 2.97 -5.94
CA PHE A 5 -10.00 1.53 -5.81
C PHE A 5 -10.25 1.12 -4.36
N TYR A 6 -9.48 1.67 -3.42
CA TYR A 6 -9.64 1.35 -2.00
C TYR A 6 -10.95 1.87 -1.43
N ASP A 7 -11.33 3.11 -1.73
CA ASP A 7 -12.57 3.74 -1.25
C ASP A 7 -13.82 3.25 -2.01
N GLY A 8 -13.72 3.08 -3.33
CA GLY A 8 -14.88 2.74 -4.17
C GLY A 8 -15.12 1.26 -4.36
N VAL A 9 -14.06 0.49 -4.66
CA VAL A 9 -14.19 -0.94 -4.99
C VAL A 9 -14.13 -1.78 -3.73
N LEU A 10 -13.09 -1.58 -2.90
CA LEU A 10 -12.92 -2.35 -1.67
C LEU A 10 -13.72 -1.77 -0.48
N ASP A 11 -14.18 -0.52 -0.59
CA ASP A 11 -14.91 0.20 0.45
C ASP A 11 -14.15 0.19 1.79
N LEU A 12 -12.84 0.41 1.75
CA LEU A 12 -11.98 0.34 2.92
C LEU A 12 -11.70 1.72 3.49
N GLU A 13 -11.58 1.75 4.81
CA GLU A 13 -11.07 2.89 5.53
C GLU A 13 -9.55 2.85 5.61
N PHE A 14 -8.91 3.89 5.09
CA PHE A 14 -7.47 4.01 5.02
C PHE A 14 -7.03 5.48 5.15
N LYS A 15 -5.74 5.65 5.46
CA LYS A 15 -5.03 6.92 5.44
C LYS A 15 -3.87 6.80 4.46
N LYS A 16 -3.45 7.93 3.91
CA LYS A 16 -2.28 8.03 3.03
C LYS A 16 -1.28 9.00 3.67
N PHE A 17 -0.05 8.55 3.83
CA PHE A 17 1.03 9.34 4.43
C PHE A 17 2.19 9.47 3.47
N TRP A 18 2.85 10.62 3.46
CA TRP A 18 4.20 10.71 2.93
C TRP A 18 5.18 10.32 4.04
N VAL A 19 6.09 9.40 3.75
CA VAL A 19 7.04 8.83 4.71
C VAL A 19 8.46 8.87 4.17
N THR A 20 9.44 8.58 5.04
CA THR A 20 10.83 8.37 4.63
C THR A 20 10.89 7.32 3.50
N PRO A 21 11.63 7.58 2.41
CA PRO A 21 11.78 6.63 1.31
C PRO A 21 12.23 5.25 1.79
N TRP A 22 11.56 4.19 1.31
CA TRP A 22 11.81 2.81 1.76
C TRP A 22 13.29 2.40 1.71
N PHE A 23 14.00 2.79 0.64
CA PHE A 23 15.40 2.45 0.46
C PHE A 23 16.33 3.19 1.43
N LEU A 24 15.95 4.38 1.92
CA LEU A 24 16.71 5.07 2.96
C LEU A 24 16.45 4.43 4.31
N ALA A 25 15.19 4.10 4.60
CA ALA A 25 14.84 3.41 5.84
C ALA A 25 15.60 2.08 5.98
N GLN A 26 15.71 1.30 4.90
CA GLN A 26 16.48 0.05 4.89
C GLN A 26 18.00 0.25 4.99
N GLU A 27 18.51 1.42 4.60
CA GLU A 27 19.89 1.83 4.84
C GLU A 27 20.12 2.43 6.25
N GLY A 28 19.09 2.47 7.11
CA GLY A 28 19.16 3.09 8.43
C GLY A 28 19.15 4.62 8.42
N LYS A 29 18.78 5.24 7.30
CA LYS A 29 18.71 6.70 7.11
C LYS A 29 17.27 7.19 7.16
N LYS A 30 17.09 8.47 7.50
CA LYS A 30 15.79 9.15 7.52
C LYS A 30 15.86 10.51 6.83
N ILE A 31 14.79 10.86 6.13
CA ILE A 31 14.52 12.21 5.62
C ILE A 31 13.20 12.66 6.26
N LEU A 32 13.13 13.94 6.63
CA LEU A 32 12.08 14.48 7.50
C LEU A 32 10.91 15.09 6.73
N SER A 33 11.05 15.39 5.43
CA SER A 33 9.92 15.90 4.63
C SER A 33 10.05 15.72 3.11
N GLU A 34 8.91 15.78 2.43
CA GLU A 34 8.80 15.76 0.96
C GLU A 34 9.57 16.91 0.29
N LYS A 35 9.62 18.08 0.95
CA LYS A 35 10.36 19.24 0.46
C LYS A 35 11.87 19.03 0.48
N GLU A 36 12.39 18.32 1.48
CA GLU A 36 13.81 17.95 1.55
C GLU A 36 14.18 16.90 0.49
N GLY A 37 13.21 16.11 0.03
CA GLY A 37 13.42 15.04 -0.96
C GLY A 37 13.34 15.49 -2.42
N GLU A 38 13.01 16.74 -2.72
CA GLU A 38 12.81 17.25 -4.11
C GLU A 38 11.87 16.35 -4.95
N GLY A 39 10.85 15.77 -4.31
CA GLY A 39 9.91 14.83 -4.95
C GLY A 39 10.32 13.36 -4.89
N VAL A 40 11.52 13.02 -4.39
CA VAL A 40 11.90 11.67 -3.95
C VAL A 40 11.23 11.38 -2.61
N GLY A 41 10.56 10.25 -2.51
CA GLY A 41 9.63 10.00 -1.41
C GLY A 41 8.91 8.68 -1.55
N THR A 42 8.36 8.22 -0.43
CA THR A 42 7.42 7.10 -0.41
C THR A 42 6.08 7.57 0.14
N TYR A 43 5.00 7.19 -0.53
CA TYR A 43 3.66 7.32 -0.03
C TYR A 43 3.15 5.96 0.45
N ASP A 44 2.87 5.85 1.75
CA ASP A 44 2.28 4.66 2.35
C ASP A 44 0.76 4.81 2.42
N TYR A 45 0.05 3.71 2.15
CA TYR A 45 -1.37 3.55 2.43
C TYR A 45 -1.51 2.61 3.61
N GLU A 46 -2.16 3.11 4.65
CA GLU A 46 -2.38 2.39 5.88
C GLU A 46 -3.87 2.21 6.12
N PHE A 47 -4.27 1.01 6.53
CA PHE A 47 -5.67 0.63 6.62
C PHE A 47 -6.05 0.37 8.06
N TRP A 48 -7.23 0.83 8.44
CA TRP A 48 -7.74 0.62 9.79
C TRP A 48 -8.04 -0.86 10.01
N LEU A 49 -7.76 -1.35 11.23
CA LEU A 49 -8.06 -2.70 11.64
C LEU A 49 -9.00 -2.65 12.86
N PRO A 50 -10.31 -2.87 12.69
CA PRO A 50 -11.30 -2.62 13.76
C PRO A 50 -11.02 -3.37 15.07
N TRP A 51 -10.45 -4.57 14.98
CA TRP A 51 -10.09 -5.39 16.13
C TRP A 51 -8.90 -4.83 16.94
N ARG A 52 -8.15 -3.85 16.41
CA ARG A 52 -7.09 -3.13 17.14
C ARG A 52 -7.62 -1.94 17.95
N GLY A 53 -8.90 -1.58 17.81
CA GLY A 53 -9.53 -0.51 18.56
C GLY A 53 -10.07 0.63 17.70
N PRO A 54 -10.49 1.75 18.33
CA PRO A 54 -11.08 2.91 17.65
C PRO A 54 -10.15 3.53 16.60
N ARG A 55 -10.72 4.18 15.59
CA ARG A 55 -10.00 4.75 14.43
C ARG A 55 -9.03 5.86 14.79
N GLU A 56 -9.32 6.53 15.89
CA GLU A 56 -8.63 7.72 16.39
C GLU A 56 -7.38 7.34 17.19
N THR A 57 -7.36 6.14 17.77
CA THR A 57 -6.33 5.72 18.74
C THR A 57 -5.59 4.46 18.34
N SER A 58 -6.12 3.65 17.41
CA SER A 58 -5.48 2.42 16.95
C SER A 58 -4.43 2.68 15.87
N GLU A 59 -3.41 1.84 15.88
CA GLU A 59 -2.41 1.79 14.80
C GLU A 59 -3.00 1.15 13.54
N TYR A 60 -2.79 1.81 12.41
CA TYR A 60 -3.20 1.32 11.10
C TYR A 60 -2.12 0.38 10.54
N LEU A 61 -2.50 -0.45 9.57
CA LEU A 61 -1.58 -1.38 8.91
C LEU A 61 -1.19 -0.84 7.53
N GLU A 62 0.10 -0.52 7.35
CA GLU A 62 0.68 -0.28 6.02
C GLU A 62 0.52 -1.54 5.15
N THR A 63 0.02 -1.35 3.93
CA THR A 63 -0.28 -2.46 2.98
C THR A 63 0.29 -2.20 1.60
N GLN A 64 0.41 -0.92 1.26
CA GLN A 64 0.84 -0.46 -0.04
C GLN A 64 1.76 0.72 0.12
N ASN A 65 2.86 0.71 -0.64
CA ASN A 65 3.71 1.88 -0.82
C ASN A 65 3.86 2.27 -2.29
N LEU A 66 3.98 3.56 -2.56
CA LEU A 66 4.35 4.13 -3.86
C LEU A 66 5.59 4.98 -3.69
N SER A 67 6.67 4.60 -4.35
CA SER A 67 7.97 5.24 -4.13
C SER A 67 8.50 5.86 -5.41
N ASN A 68 8.78 7.16 -5.35
CA ASN A 68 9.66 7.81 -6.31
C ASN A 68 11.09 7.69 -5.79
N ASN A 69 11.92 6.94 -6.50
CA ASN A 69 13.30 6.69 -6.10
C ASN A 69 14.30 7.70 -6.72
N GLY A 70 13.79 8.64 -7.53
CA GLY A 70 14.63 9.56 -8.29
C GLY A 70 15.63 8.82 -9.17
N ASP A 71 16.84 9.37 -9.24
CA ASP A 71 17.94 8.83 -10.04
C ASP A 71 18.81 7.80 -9.30
N LYS A 72 18.48 7.45 -8.04
CA LYS A 72 19.29 6.54 -7.20
C LYS A 72 19.67 5.26 -7.92
N TYR A 73 18.68 4.56 -8.48
CA TYR A 73 18.89 3.29 -9.16
C TYR A 73 19.51 3.47 -10.54
N PRO A 74 19.03 4.38 -11.41
CA PRO A 74 19.72 4.67 -12.67
C PRO A 74 21.22 4.99 -12.50
N LYS A 75 21.59 5.86 -11.54
CA LYS A 75 23.00 6.16 -11.23
C LYS A 75 23.73 4.96 -10.62
N GLY A 76 23.14 4.31 -9.61
CA GLY A 76 23.75 3.18 -8.91
C GLY A 76 24.04 1.97 -9.81
N PHE A 77 23.23 1.77 -10.85
CA PHE A 77 23.36 0.66 -11.81
C PHE A 77 23.89 1.09 -13.17
N SER A 78 24.36 2.34 -13.32
CA SER A 78 24.92 2.88 -14.57
C SER A 78 23.98 2.79 -15.79
N VAL A 79 22.67 2.91 -15.57
CA VAL A 79 21.66 2.90 -16.63
C VAL A 79 21.62 4.27 -17.30
N LYS A 80 21.65 4.29 -18.64
CA LYS A 80 21.73 5.53 -19.44
C LYS A 80 20.53 5.70 -20.35
N THR A 81 20.18 6.95 -20.65
CA THR A 81 19.22 7.34 -21.68
C THR A 81 19.95 8.07 -22.82
N GLN A 82 19.36 8.08 -24.02
CA GLN A 82 19.91 8.82 -25.16
C GLN A 82 19.90 10.33 -24.93
N LYS A 83 18.93 10.86 -24.18
CA LYS A 83 18.79 12.28 -23.82
C LYS A 83 18.09 12.44 -22.47
N GLY A 84 18.48 13.45 -21.69
CA GLY A 84 17.86 13.81 -20.42
C GLY A 84 18.34 12.98 -19.23
N GLU A 85 17.65 13.12 -18.10
CA GLU A 85 17.89 12.37 -16.87
C GLU A 85 16.96 11.15 -16.76
N LEU A 86 17.43 10.08 -16.12
CA LEU A 86 16.63 8.90 -15.82
C LEU A 86 16.25 8.86 -14.36
N TRP A 87 14.95 8.72 -14.12
CA TRP A 87 14.37 8.51 -12.80
C TRP A 87 13.64 7.17 -12.78
N SER A 88 13.51 6.60 -11.58
CA SER A 88 12.84 5.33 -11.35
C SER A 88 11.84 5.45 -10.21
N GLY A 89 10.84 4.58 -10.23
CA GLY A 89 9.88 4.43 -9.15
C GLY A 89 9.44 2.98 -9.03
N CYS A 90 8.85 2.64 -7.89
CA CYS A 90 8.30 1.32 -7.63
C CYS A 90 7.02 1.40 -6.80
N ALA A 91 6.23 0.34 -6.85
CA ALA A 91 5.04 0.18 -6.04
C ALA A 91 5.01 -1.24 -5.49
N GLY A 92 4.89 -1.39 -4.18
CA GLY A 92 4.82 -2.70 -3.53
C GLY A 92 3.42 -2.96 -2.97
N PHE A 93 2.76 -4.02 -3.46
CA PHE A 93 1.42 -4.47 -3.05
C PHE A 93 1.52 -5.78 -2.27
N SER A 94 1.21 -5.79 -0.97
CA SER A 94 1.07 -7.04 -0.22
C SER A 94 -0.38 -7.52 -0.26
N PHE A 95 -0.59 -8.67 -0.90
CA PHE A 95 -1.90 -9.31 -0.92
C PHE A 95 -2.30 -9.78 0.48
N GLU A 96 -1.37 -10.32 1.26
CA GLU A 96 -1.63 -10.82 2.61
C GLU A 96 -2.15 -9.71 3.52
N ARG A 97 -1.47 -8.55 3.51
CA ARG A 97 -1.90 -7.42 4.32
C ARG A 97 -3.21 -6.84 3.79
N LEU A 98 -3.39 -6.75 2.46
CA LEU A 98 -4.62 -6.22 1.88
C LEU A 98 -5.84 -7.09 2.22
N ILE A 99 -5.69 -8.41 2.11
CA ILE A 99 -6.71 -9.39 2.51
C ILE A 99 -6.99 -9.28 4.01
N CYS A 100 -5.95 -9.17 4.84
CA CYS A 100 -6.11 -8.98 6.28
C CYS A 100 -6.92 -7.71 6.58
N SER A 101 -6.58 -6.57 5.97
CA SER A 101 -7.32 -5.31 6.12
C SER A 101 -8.76 -5.42 5.63
N PHE A 102 -8.97 -6.05 4.47
CA PHE A 102 -10.29 -6.23 3.90
C PHE A 102 -11.20 -7.09 4.80
N LEU A 103 -10.74 -8.28 5.18
CA LEU A 103 -11.49 -9.18 6.06
C LEU A 103 -11.69 -8.59 7.45
N SER A 104 -10.74 -7.80 7.95
CA SER A 104 -10.88 -7.12 9.25
C SER A 104 -12.03 -6.10 9.24
N GLN A 105 -12.28 -5.44 8.10
CA GLN A 105 -13.33 -4.41 7.98
C GLN A 105 -14.66 -4.97 7.46
N LYS A 106 -14.64 -6.00 6.60
CA LYS A 106 -15.84 -6.55 5.93
C LYS A 106 -16.31 -7.88 6.50
N GLY A 107 -15.50 -8.53 7.33
CA GLY A 107 -15.77 -9.87 7.85
C GLY A 107 -15.60 -10.97 6.80
N PHE A 108 -15.90 -12.20 7.19
CA PHE A 108 -15.73 -13.39 6.34
C PHE A 108 -16.98 -13.75 5.53
N GLU A 109 -18.12 -13.16 5.88
CA GLU A 109 -19.40 -13.41 5.21
C GLU A 109 -19.48 -12.63 3.89
N ALA A 110 -19.23 -13.31 2.76
CA ALA A 110 -19.19 -12.70 1.43
C ALA A 110 -20.44 -11.88 1.03
N LYS A 111 -21.61 -12.22 1.59
CA LYS A 111 -22.85 -11.46 1.39
C LYS A 111 -22.77 -10.01 1.90
N ASN A 112 -21.87 -9.74 2.84
CA ASN A 112 -21.62 -8.42 3.42
C ASN A 112 -20.53 -7.63 2.68
N TRP A 113 -19.87 -8.23 1.70
CA TRP A 113 -18.81 -7.57 0.94
C TRP A 113 -19.38 -6.60 -0.10
N PRO A 114 -18.61 -5.59 -0.53
CA PRO A 114 -19.00 -4.74 -1.67
C PRO A 114 -19.33 -5.59 -2.89
N ALA A 115 -20.43 -5.26 -3.58
CA ALA A 115 -20.93 -6.05 -4.71
C ALA A 115 -19.84 -6.26 -5.78
N GLU A 116 -19.07 -5.22 -6.11
CA GLU A 116 -18.00 -5.31 -7.10
C GLU A 116 -16.90 -6.31 -6.71
N VAL A 117 -16.63 -6.50 -5.41
CA VAL A 117 -15.67 -7.52 -4.94
C VAL A 117 -16.32 -8.90 -4.99
N ARG A 118 -17.51 -9.04 -4.41
CA ARG A 118 -18.25 -10.30 -4.35
C ARG A 118 -18.44 -10.91 -5.73
N ASP A 119 -18.77 -10.10 -6.72
CA ASP A 119 -19.06 -10.56 -8.08
C ASP A 119 -17.79 -10.94 -8.88
N ARG A 120 -16.59 -10.66 -8.33
CA ARG A 120 -15.28 -11.01 -8.92
C ARG A 120 -14.58 -12.18 -8.24
N VAL A 121 -15.07 -12.61 -7.07
CA VAL A 121 -14.46 -13.68 -6.28
C VAL A 121 -15.24 -14.97 -6.50
N GLU A 122 -14.52 -16.03 -6.88
CA GLU A 122 -15.05 -17.38 -6.92
C GLU A 122 -14.75 -18.08 -5.58
N PHE A 123 -15.80 -18.60 -4.94
CA PHE A 123 -15.66 -19.33 -3.67
C PHE A 123 -15.56 -20.82 -3.94
N THR A 124 -14.50 -21.43 -3.45
CA THR A 124 -14.34 -22.89 -3.44
C THR A 124 -14.87 -23.47 -2.13
N GLU A 125 -15.29 -24.73 -2.14
CA GLU A 125 -15.69 -25.41 -0.91
C GLU A 125 -14.49 -25.61 0.04
N ASP A 126 -14.72 -25.39 1.34
CA ASP A 126 -13.73 -25.67 2.36
C ASP A 126 -13.42 -27.17 2.46
N LEU A 127 -12.15 -27.49 2.69
CA LEU A 127 -11.73 -28.83 3.12
C LEU A 127 -12.30 -29.09 4.52
N LYS A 128 -13.30 -29.95 4.60
CA LYS A 128 -13.93 -30.36 5.87
C LYS A 128 -13.13 -31.48 6.52
N PHE A 129 -12.81 -31.31 7.79
CA PHE A 129 -12.20 -32.35 8.62
C PHE A 129 -13.27 -33.09 9.43
N ALA A 130 -13.07 -34.39 9.64
CA ALA A 130 -13.98 -35.28 10.37
C ALA A 130 -13.78 -35.21 11.89
#